data_AF-A0A4Q3CF42-F1
#
_entry.id   AF-A0A4Q3CF42-F1
#
_cell.length_a   1.000
_cell.length_b   1.000
_cell.length_c   1.000
_cell.angle_alpha   90.00
_cell.angle_beta   90.00
_cell.angle_gamma   90.00
#
_symmetry.space_group_name_H-M   'P 1'
#
loop_
_entity.id
_entity.type
_entity.pdbx_description
1 polymer ?
#
loop_
_entity_poly.entity_id
_entity_poly.type
_entity_poly.pdbx_seq_one_letter_code
_entity_poly.pdbx_strand_id
1 'polypeptide(L)'
;MLIRTRAGLEQSLMLAHQIALRAEGDELMTEMNPGNESNGNFTDALKDKAGGLAQAAKERARNEAESGKKSAAGTIDQLASAVDHARDDLSESPTLSQYVGELSGSMHGLADRLRSRSIDELASDARDLARRNPTVFIAGSIAIGLLAARFLKATTRRSEQPSEPEGIADPDLPVPGIH
;
A
#
# COMPACT_ATOMS: atom_id res chain seq x y z
N MET A 1 53.62 -46.83 -43.29
CA MET A 1 53.41 -45.61 -42.47
C MET A 1 52.54 -45.97 -41.27
N LEU A 2 53.10 -46.63 -40.24
CA LEU A 2 52.37 -47.02 -39.02
C LEU A 2 53.36 -47.03 -37.84
N ILE A 3 53.72 -45.84 -37.36
CA ILE A 3 54.60 -45.66 -36.21
C ILE A 3 53.92 -44.67 -35.27
N ARG A 4 53.68 -45.12 -34.03
CA ARG A 4 53.22 -44.37 -32.83
C ARG A 4 51.77 -43.89 -32.79
N THR A 5 50.86 -44.81 -32.46
CA THR A 5 49.54 -44.49 -31.88
C THR A 5 49.14 -45.48 -30.78
N ARG A 6 50.11 -45.89 -29.94
CA ARG A 6 49.84 -46.61 -28.68
C ARG A 6 50.16 -45.81 -27.42
N ALA A 7 50.87 -44.68 -27.53
CA ALA A 7 51.22 -43.83 -26.38
C ALA A 7 50.13 -42.81 -26.00
N GLY A 8 49.22 -42.47 -26.92
CA GLY A 8 48.15 -41.49 -26.67
C GLY A 8 46.95 -42.04 -25.90
N LEU A 9 46.71 -43.35 -25.97
CA LEU A 9 45.52 -43.97 -25.35
C LEU A 9 45.67 -44.16 -23.83
N GLU A 10 46.88 -44.42 -23.34
CA GLU A 10 47.18 -44.58 -21.91
C GLU A 10 47.01 -43.25 -21.14
N GLN A 11 47.37 -42.13 -21.77
CA GLN A 11 47.17 -40.78 -21.21
C GLN A 11 45.69 -40.43 -21.04
N SER A 12 44.86 -40.77 -22.04
CA SER A 12 43.41 -40.58 -21.95
C SER A 12 42.74 -41.48 -20.91
N LEU A 13 43.23 -42.71 -20.73
CA LEU A 13 42.70 -43.62 -19.70
C LEU A 13 43.08 -43.16 -18.29
N MET A 14 44.30 -42.64 -18.10
CA MET A 14 44.72 -42.05 -16.82
C MET A 14 43.92 -40.79 -16.47
N LEU A 15 43.63 -39.92 -17.44
CA LEU A 15 42.79 -38.73 -17.23
C LEU A 15 41.34 -39.09 -16.87
N ALA A 16 40.75 -40.09 -17.52
CA ALA A 16 39.41 -40.57 -17.17
C ALA A 16 39.36 -41.21 -15.77
N HIS A 17 40.40 -41.96 -15.40
CA HIS A 17 40.49 -42.59 -14.08
C HIS A 17 40.70 -41.56 -12.95
N GLN A 18 41.44 -40.46 -13.21
CA GLN A 18 41.65 -39.37 -12.25
C GLN A 18 40.39 -38.54 -12.00
N ILE A 19 39.49 -38.45 -12.98
CA ILE A 19 38.18 -37.78 -12.83
C ILE A 19 37.21 -38.67 -12.03
N ALA A 20 37.22 -39.99 -12.26
CA ALA A 20 36.35 -40.92 -11.53
C ALA A 20 36.71 -41.01 -10.04
N LEU A 21 37.99 -41.07 -9.69
CA LEU A 21 38.43 -41.13 -8.29
C LEU A 21 38.31 -39.79 -7.53
N ARG A 22 38.09 -38.67 -8.23
CA ARG A 22 37.75 -37.39 -7.58
C ARG A 22 36.25 -37.27 -7.27
N ALA A 23 35.43 -38.18 -7.77
CA ALA A 23 33.98 -38.11 -7.62
C ALA A 23 33.42 -38.83 -6.37
N GLU A 24 34.26 -39.52 -5.58
CA GLU A 24 33.77 -40.38 -4.47
C GLU A 24 34.36 -40.02 -3.09
N GLY A 25 34.97 -38.84 -2.95
CA GLY A 25 35.67 -38.42 -1.72
C GLY A 25 35.11 -37.16 -1.05
N ASP A 26 33.88 -36.74 -1.37
CA ASP A 26 33.18 -35.65 -0.68
C ASP A 26 31.69 -36.04 -0.53
N GLU A 27 31.45 -37.05 0.30
CA GLU A 27 30.18 -37.10 0.99
C GLU A 27 30.06 -35.84 1.85
N LEU A 28 28.87 -35.22 1.79
CA LEU A 28 28.06 -34.80 2.94
C LEU A 28 27.51 -33.38 2.78
N MET A 29 26.23 -33.35 2.43
CA MET A 29 25.28 -32.27 2.68
C MET A 29 25.47 -30.95 1.92
N THR A 30 25.23 -30.98 0.61
CA THR A 30 24.39 -29.91 0.07
C THR A 30 22.96 -30.38 0.23
N GLU A 31 22.47 -30.17 1.45
CA GLU A 31 21.05 -29.97 1.70
C GLU A 31 20.54 -29.04 0.59
N MET A 32 19.80 -29.62 -0.35
CA MET A 32 18.95 -28.84 -1.23
C MET A 32 17.87 -28.26 -0.32
N ASN A 33 18.19 -27.11 0.26
CA ASN A 33 17.26 -26.23 0.93
C ASN A 33 16.70 -25.27 -0.13
N PRO A 34 15.54 -25.56 -0.76
CA PRO A 34 14.86 -24.58 -1.61
C PRO A 34 14.30 -23.37 -0.82
N GLY A 35 14.68 -23.18 0.45
CA GLY A 35 14.06 -22.24 1.37
C GLY A 35 14.53 -20.79 1.32
N ASN A 36 15.53 -20.39 0.52
CA ASN A 36 16.08 -19.02 0.63
C ASN A 36 16.37 -18.25 -0.68
N GLU A 37 16.29 -18.86 -1.86
CA GLU A 37 16.63 -18.15 -3.13
C GLU A 37 15.40 -17.58 -3.87
N SER A 38 14.19 -18.04 -3.55
CA SER A 38 12.96 -17.54 -4.17
C SER A 38 12.40 -16.26 -3.51
N ASN A 39 12.88 -15.93 -2.30
CA ASN A 39 12.43 -14.74 -1.56
C ASN A 39 13.19 -13.47 -1.93
N GLY A 40 14.47 -13.56 -2.32
CA GLY A 40 15.28 -12.41 -2.72
C GLY A 40 14.75 -11.75 -3.98
N ASN A 41 14.64 -12.52 -5.06
CA ASN A 41 14.33 -11.96 -6.38
C ASN A 41 12.93 -11.32 -6.48
N PHE A 42 11.92 -11.88 -5.79
CA PHE A 42 10.57 -11.29 -5.78
C PHE A 42 10.51 -10.02 -4.94
N THR A 43 11.15 -10.02 -3.76
CA THR A 43 11.16 -8.84 -2.88
C THR A 43 12.01 -7.71 -3.44
N ASP A 44 13.10 -8.01 -4.13
CA ASP A 44 13.93 -7.03 -4.83
C ASP A 44 13.20 -6.45 -6.04
N ALA A 45 12.57 -7.29 -6.87
CA ALA A 45 11.76 -6.80 -8.00
C ALA A 45 10.57 -5.93 -7.54
N LEU A 46 9.96 -6.27 -6.40
CA LEU A 46 8.93 -5.46 -5.76
C LEU A 46 9.49 -4.14 -5.23
N LYS A 47 10.62 -4.16 -4.52
CA LYS A 47 11.27 -2.95 -4.00
C LYS A 47 11.66 -1.99 -5.12
N ASP A 48 12.18 -2.50 -6.23
CA ASP A 48 12.66 -1.66 -7.34
C ASP A 48 11.48 -0.95 -8.03
N LYS A 49 10.42 -1.72 -8.35
CA LYS A 49 9.18 -1.15 -8.91
C LYS A 49 8.46 -0.22 -7.92
N ALA A 50 8.40 -0.60 -6.65
CA ALA A 50 7.75 0.20 -5.61
C ALA A 50 8.54 1.48 -5.31
N GLY A 51 9.88 1.44 -5.33
CA GLY A 51 10.74 2.57 -5.03
C GLY A 51 10.58 3.70 -6.04
N GLY A 52 10.64 3.37 -7.34
CA GLY A 52 10.45 4.36 -8.40
C GLY A 52 9.06 5.02 -8.39
N LEU A 53 7.99 4.21 -8.25
CA LEU A 53 6.62 4.70 -8.12
C LEU A 53 6.41 5.51 -6.84
N ALA A 54 6.94 5.06 -5.70
CA ALA A 54 6.81 5.73 -4.42
C ALA A 54 7.48 7.10 -4.43
N GLN A 55 8.62 7.26 -5.11
CA GLN A 55 9.32 8.55 -5.15
C GLN A 55 8.55 9.59 -5.97
N ALA A 56 8.05 9.22 -7.16
CA ALA A 56 7.20 10.10 -7.96
C ALA A 56 5.88 10.44 -7.27
N ALA A 57 5.26 9.44 -6.63
CA ALA A 57 4.04 9.64 -5.83
C ALA A 57 4.31 10.55 -4.62
N LYS A 58 5.44 10.39 -3.94
CA LYS A 58 5.82 11.21 -2.78
C LYS A 58 5.93 12.68 -3.12
N GLU A 59 6.60 13.03 -4.21
CA GLU A 59 6.78 14.43 -4.63
C GLU A 59 5.43 15.12 -4.89
N ARG A 60 4.56 14.43 -5.63
CA ARG A 60 3.22 14.94 -5.97
C ARG A 60 2.31 15.00 -4.74
N ALA A 61 2.31 13.93 -3.95
CA ALA A 61 1.54 13.86 -2.72
C ALA A 61 1.98 14.93 -1.72
N ARG A 62 3.28 15.26 -1.62
CA ARG A 62 3.76 16.30 -0.71
C ARG A 62 3.13 17.66 -1.01
N ASN A 63 3.13 18.07 -2.28
CA ASN A 63 2.58 19.37 -2.69
C ASN A 63 1.06 19.44 -2.47
N GLU A 64 0.34 18.37 -2.79
CA GLU A 64 -1.11 18.29 -2.58
C GLU A 64 -1.46 18.19 -1.08
N ALA A 65 -0.68 17.44 -0.31
CA ALA A 65 -0.89 17.23 1.12
C ALA A 65 -0.63 18.51 1.93
N GLU A 66 0.39 19.31 1.61
CA GLU A 66 0.62 20.60 2.29
C GLU A 66 -0.62 21.52 2.16
N SER A 67 -1.25 21.53 0.99
CA SER A 67 -2.49 22.30 0.77
C SER A 67 -3.70 21.67 1.50
N GLY A 68 -3.83 20.35 1.45
CA GLY A 68 -4.92 19.61 2.10
C GLY A 68 -4.86 19.64 3.63
N LYS A 69 -3.65 19.84 4.20
CA LYS A 69 -3.35 19.84 5.63
C LYS A 69 -4.23 20.80 6.42
N LYS A 70 -4.36 22.05 5.95
CA LYS A 70 -5.16 23.09 6.63
C LYS A 70 -6.65 22.76 6.59
N SER A 71 -7.13 22.20 5.48
CA SER A 71 -8.52 21.77 5.35
C SER A 71 -8.81 20.60 6.30
N ALA A 72 -7.94 19.60 6.32
CA ALA A 72 -8.05 18.45 7.20
C ALA A 72 -7.99 18.87 8.68
N ALA A 73 -7.09 19.78 9.05
CA ALA A 73 -7.01 20.33 10.40
C ALA A 73 -8.33 21.02 10.79
N GLY A 74 -8.90 21.82 9.90
CA GLY A 74 -10.19 22.47 10.14
C GLY A 74 -11.35 21.48 10.31
N THR A 75 -11.37 20.38 9.56
CA THR A 75 -12.38 19.32 9.72
C THR A 75 -12.21 18.58 11.05
N ILE A 76 -10.97 18.24 11.42
CA ILE A 76 -10.68 17.58 12.70
C ILE A 76 -11.06 18.48 13.88
N ASP A 77 -10.76 19.77 13.80
CA ASP A 77 -11.11 20.75 14.83
C ASP A 77 -12.63 20.89 14.98
N GLN A 78 -13.38 20.96 13.87
CA GLN A 78 -14.84 20.97 13.89
C GLN A 78 -15.44 19.71 14.53
N LEU A 79 -14.89 18.52 14.20
CA LEU A 79 -15.32 17.29 14.86
C LEU A 79 -14.97 17.31 16.35
N ALA A 80 -13.79 17.80 16.73
CA ALA A 80 -13.40 17.92 18.12
C ALA A 80 -14.37 18.82 18.89
N SER A 81 -14.75 19.98 18.33
CA SER A 81 -15.75 20.87 18.93
C SER A 81 -17.14 20.23 19.02
N ALA A 82 -17.58 19.50 17.99
CA ALA A 82 -18.87 18.81 18.02
C ALA A 82 -18.90 17.70 19.09
N VAL A 83 -17.80 16.97 19.24
CA VAL A 83 -17.61 15.95 20.27
C VAL A 83 -17.55 16.59 21.66
N ASP A 84 -16.88 17.73 21.81
CA ASP A 84 -16.82 18.48 23.06
C ASP A 84 -18.19 19.02 23.47
N HIS A 85 -18.98 19.56 22.53
CA HIS A 85 -20.37 19.96 22.80
C HIS A 85 -21.25 18.78 23.21
N ALA A 86 -21.10 17.61 22.55
CA ALA A 86 -21.82 16.41 22.94
C ALA A 86 -21.41 15.89 24.33
N ARG A 87 -20.19 16.18 24.80
CA ARG A 87 -19.75 15.87 26.16
C ARG A 87 -20.54 16.66 27.20
N ASP A 88 -20.80 17.94 26.92
CA ASP A 88 -21.55 18.82 27.83
C ASP A 88 -22.99 18.31 27.99
N ASP A 89 -23.58 17.77 26.91
CA ASP A 89 -24.88 17.11 26.92
C ASP A 89 -24.86 15.74 27.65
N LEU A 90 -23.72 15.05 27.69
CA LEU A 90 -23.53 13.73 28.33
C LEU A 90 -23.04 13.80 29.80
N SER A 91 -23.14 14.97 30.44
CA SER A 91 -22.67 15.23 31.80
C SER A 91 -23.25 14.29 32.88
N GLU A 92 -24.32 13.55 32.58
CA GLU A 92 -24.90 12.53 33.46
C GLU A 92 -24.06 11.25 33.62
N SER A 93 -23.06 11.00 32.76
CA SER A 93 -22.14 9.85 32.89
C SER A 93 -20.67 10.30 32.95
N PRO A 94 -20.07 10.40 34.16
CA PRO A 94 -18.71 10.92 34.32
C PRO A 94 -17.65 10.07 33.59
N THR A 95 -17.83 8.75 33.50
CA THR A 95 -16.91 7.86 32.78
C THR A 95 -16.92 8.10 31.27
N LEU A 96 -18.11 8.29 30.68
CA LEU A 96 -18.23 8.59 29.26
C LEU A 96 -17.72 10.00 28.95
N SER A 97 -18.04 10.97 29.82
CA SER A 97 -17.56 12.35 29.68
C SER A 97 -16.03 12.43 29.67
N GLN A 98 -15.35 11.67 30.55
CA GLN A 98 -13.88 11.60 30.58
C GLN A 98 -13.30 11.03 29.27
N TYR A 99 -13.85 9.92 28.78
CA TYR A 99 -13.36 9.27 27.56
C TYR A 99 -13.57 10.16 26.32
N VAL A 100 -14.73 10.84 26.26
CA VAL A 100 -15.06 11.82 25.21
C VAL A 100 -14.14 13.04 25.29
N GLY A 101 -13.82 13.52 26.49
CA GLY A 101 -12.88 14.62 26.69
C GLY A 101 -11.44 14.29 26.31
N GLU A 102 -10.97 13.07 26.60
CA GLU A 102 -9.65 12.61 26.17
C GLU A 102 -9.55 12.52 24.64
N LEU A 103 -10.66 12.13 24.00
CA LEU A 103 -10.75 12.09 22.55
C LEU A 103 -10.76 13.50 21.95
N SER A 104 -11.57 14.44 22.47
CA SER A 104 -11.61 15.81 21.96
C SER A 104 -10.25 16.51 22.10
N GLY A 105 -9.58 16.34 23.25
CA GLY A 105 -8.23 16.86 23.49
C GLY A 105 -7.19 16.26 22.54
N SER A 106 -7.26 14.95 22.30
CA SER A 106 -6.39 14.27 21.33
C SER A 106 -6.63 14.81 19.91
N MET A 107 -7.88 15.00 19.51
CA MET A 107 -8.25 15.54 18.19
C MET A 107 -7.78 16.99 17.99
N HIS A 108 -7.95 17.85 18.99
CA HIS A 108 -7.45 19.22 18.93
C HIS A 108 -5.92 19.26 18.83
N GLY A 109 -5.23 18.42 19.63
CA GLY A 109 -3.78 18.27 19.53
C GLY A 109 -3.30 17.68 18.19
N LEU A 110 -4.14 16.91 17.49
CA LEU A 110 -3.87 16.47 16.13
C LEU A 110 -4.12 17.58 15.10
N ALA A 111 -5.21 18.34 15.23
CA ALA A 111 -5.53 19.47 14.35
C ALA A 111 -4.44 20.54 14.41
N ASP A 112 -3.95 20.86 15.62
CA ASP A 112 -2.87 21.83 15.81
C ASP A 112 -1.55 21.35 15.20
N ARG A 113 -1.15 20.09 15.48
CA ARG A 113 0.03 19.48 14.86
C ARG A 113 -0.09 19.46 13.34
N LEU A 114 -1.24 19.08 12.83
CA LEU A 114 -1.50 19.06 11.40
C LEU A 114 -1.34 20.47 10.85
N ARG A 115 -1.92 21.50 11.46
CA ARG A 115 -1.82 22.88 10.97
C ARG A 115 -0.41 23.46 11.06
N SER A 116 0.30 23.22 12.15
CA SER A 116 1.60 23.86 12.45
C SER A 116 2.80 23.15 11.83
N ARG A 117 2.78 21.81 11.71
CA ARG A 117 3.92 21.01 11.27
C ARG A 117 3.94 20.74 9.77
N SER A 118 5.11 20.64 9.16
CA SER A 118 5.27 20.24 7.76
C SER A 118 4.91 18.77 7.55
N ILE A 119 4.56 18.38 6.31
CA ILE A 119 4.25 16.99 5.96
C ILE A 119 5.41 16.03 6.28
N ASP A 120 6.67 16.50 6.19
CA ASP A 120 7.84 15.70 6.52
C ASP A 120 7.94 15.39 8.02
N GLU A 121 7.63 16.37 8.87
CA GLU A 121 7.57 16.20 10.32
C GLU A 121 6.43 15.25 10.73
N LEU A 122 5.26 15.39 10.10
CA LEU A 122 4.13 14.50 10.33
C LEU A 122 4.42 13.06 9.88
N ALA A 123 5.16 12.90 8.78
CA ALA A 123 5.64 11.59 8.34
C ALA A 123 6.65 10.99 9.32
N SER A 124 7.49 11.82 9.93
CA SER A 124 8.39 11.42 11.01
C SER A 124 7.61 10.95 12.24
N ASP A 125 6.61 11.72 12.68
CA ASP A 125 5.73 11.37 13.81
C ASP A 125 4.98 10.04 13.54
N ALA A 126 4.50 9.82 12.32
CA ALA A 126 3.88 8.57 11.91
C ALA A 126 4.85 7.38 11.96
N ARG A 127 6.13 7.60 11.60
CA ARG A 127 7.17 6.58 11.68
C ARG A 127 7.52 6.24 13.12
N ASP A 128 7.56 7.23 14.01
CA ASP A 128 7.74 7.01 15.44
C ASP A 128 6.54 6.27 16.04
N LEU A 129 5.32 6.59 15.62
CA LEU A 129 4.13 5.85 16.03
C LEU A 129 4.19 4.38 15.58
N ALA A 130 4.63 4.12 14.34
CA ALA A 130 4.81 2.76 13.83
C ALA A 130 5.82 1.95 14.65
N ARG A 131 6.90 2.59 15.10
CA ARG A 131 7.92 1.95 15.96
C ARG A 131 7.42 1.71 17.37
N ARG A 132 6.66 2.65 17.93
CA ARG A 132 6.15 2.59 19.31
C ARG A 132 4.97 1.63 19.46
N ASN A 133 4.08 1.62 18.48
CA ASN A 133 2.81 0.88 18.51
C ASN A 133 2.53 0.24 17.14
N PRO A 134 3.22 -0.86 16.80
CA PRO A 134 3.06 -1.50 15.48
C PRO A 134 1.62 -1.94 15.21
N THR A 135 0.89 -2.41 16.24
CA THR A 135 -0.52 -2.83 16.12
C THR A 135 -1.43 -1.68 15.66
N VAL A 136 -1.29 -0.49 16.25
CA VAL A 136 -2.09 0.69 15.88
C VAL A 136 -1.79 1.12 14.45
N PHE A 137 -0.51 1.09 14.06
CA PHE A 137 -0.10 1.46 12.71
C PHE A 137 -0.64 0.50 11.65
N ILE A 138 -0.58 -0.81 11.89
CA ILE A 138 -1.13 -1.81 10.96
C ILE A 138 -2.65 -1.66 10.84
N ALA A 139 -3.36 -1.56 11.98
CA ALA A 139 -4.80 -1.37 12.00
C ALA A 139 -5.23 -0.08 11.28
N GLY A 140 -4.52 1.02 11.54
CA GLY A 140 -4.75 2.30 10.89
C GLY A 140 -4.49 2.26 9.39
N SER A 141 -3.42 1.58 8.96
CA SER A 141 -3.08 1.43 7.54
C SER A 141 -4.15 0.66 6.76
N ILE A 142 -4.69 -0.41 7.35
CA ILE A 142 -5.80 -1.18 6.75
C ILE A 142 -7.04 -0.30 6.65
N ALA A 143 -7.39 0.42 7.72
CA ALA A 143 -8.55 1.32 7.71
C ALA A 143 -8.44 2.41 6.64
N ILE A 144 -7.28 3.08 6.56
CA ILE A 144 -7.00 4.10 5.52
C ILE A 144 -7.07 3.48 4.12
N GLY A 145 -6.50 2.29 3.92
CA GLY A 145 -6.55 1.59 2.64
C GLY A 145 -7.97 1.25 2.19
N LEU A 146 -8.83 0.79 3.12
CA LEU A 146 -10.24 0.53 2.82
C LEU A 146 -11.01 1.80 2.48
N LEU A 147 -10.78 2.89 3.21
CA LEU A 147 -11.39 4.19 2.91
C LEU A 147 -10.96 4.70 1.54
N ALA A 148 -9.67 4.62 1.22
CA ALA A 148 -9.13 4.98 -0.09
C ALA A 148 -9.74 4.11 -1.21
N ALA A 149 -9.80 2.78 -1.02
CA ALA A 149 -10.43 1.87 -1.97
C ALA A 149 -11.92 2.19 -2.19
N ARG A 150 -12.63 2.56 -1.11
CA ARG A 150 -14.03 2.93 -1.19
C ARG A 150 -14.24 4.25 -1.93
N PHE A 151 -13.36 5.22 -1.72
CA PHE A 151 -13.37 6.49 -2.44
C PHE A 151 -13.14 6.26 -3.94
N LEU A 152 -12.12 5.49 -4.31
CA LEU A 152 -11.87 5.13 -5.71
C LEU A 152 -13.10 4.42 -6.33
N LYS A 153 -13.67 3.42 -5.65
CA LYS A 153 -14.89 2.73 -6.12
C LYS A 153 -16.10 3.67 -6.24
N ALA A 154 -16.23 4.66 -5.35
CA ALA A 154 -17.28 5.66 -5.42
C ALA A 154 -17.12 6.58 -6.63
N THR A 155 -15.87 6.93 -6.99
CA THR A 155 -15.60 7.75 -8.18
C THR A 155 -15.89 7.01 -9.48
N THR A 156 -15.62 5.70 -9.57
CA THR A 156 -15.91 4.88 -10.76
C THR A 156 -17.40 4.72 -11.03
N ARG A 157 -18.26 4.64 -9.99
CA ARG A 157 -19.71 4.50 -10.14
C ARG A 157 -20.41 5.70 -10.79
N ARG A 158 -19.71 6.81 -11.01
CA ARG A 158 -20.25 7.98 -11.71
C ARG A 158 -20.16 7.85 -13.24
N SER A 159 -19.51 6.80 -13.77
CA SER A 159 -19.29 6.60 -15.20
C SER A 159 -20.20 5.56 -15.87
N GLU A 160 -21.03 4.85 -15.11
CA GLU A 160 -22.10 4.00 -15.65
C GLU A 160 -23.44 4.71 -15.43
N GLN A 161 -23.70 5.75 -16.22
CA GLN A 161 -25.08 6.00 -16.67
C GLN A 161 -25.26 5.10 -17.89
N PRO A 162 -26.06 4.02 -17.81
CA PRO A 162 -26.59 3.40 -18.99
C PRO A 162 -27.41 4.48 -19.68
N SER A 163 -26.92 4.96 -20.82
CA SER A 163 -27.77 5.59 -21.80
C SER A 163 -28.82 4.52 -22.13
N GLU A 164 -30.02 4.66 -21.58
CA GLU A 164 -31.18 4.06 -22.21
C GLU A 164 -31.10 4.48 -23.69
N PRO A 165 -31.06 3.54 -24.64
CA PRO A 165 -31.30 3.89 -26.02
C PRO A 165 -32.77 4.32 -26.11
N GLU A 166 -33.01 5.59 -25.78
CA GLU A 166 -34.13 6.36 -26.31
C GLU A 166 -33.93 6.38 -27.83
N GLY A 167 -34.79 5.65 -28.53
CA GLY A 167 -34.81 5.69 -29.97
C GLY A 167 -35.50 4.48 -30.58
N ILE A 168 -36.83 4.47 -30.55
CA ILE A 168 -37.59 4.60 -31.79
C ILE A 168 -38.85 5.41 -31.47
N ALA A 169 -38.87 6.65 -31.96
CA ALA A 169 -40.08 7.42 -32.14
C ALA A 169 -41.05 6.63 -33.04
N ASP A 170 -42.32 6.60 -32.69
CA ASP A 170 -43.40 6.31 -33.64
C ASP A 170 -44.01 7.67 -34.06
N PRO A 171 -43.58 8.26 -35.20
CA PRO A 171 -44.13 9.50 -35.70
C PRO A 171 -45.28 9.23 -36.68
N ASP A 172 -46.48 8.94 -36.19
CA ASP A 172 -47.71 9.12 -37.00
C ASP A 172 -48.96 9.28 -36.13
N LEU A 173 -49.12 10.46 -35.53
CA LEU A 173 -50.46 10.93 -35.16
C LEU A 173 -50.73 12.24 -35.90
N PRO A 174 -51.60 12.23 -36.94
CA PRO A 174 -52.09 13.45 -37.54
C PRO A 174 -52.88 14.23 -36.50
N VAL A 175 -52.54 15.50 -36.30
CA VAL A 175 -53.31 16.47 -35.52
C VAL A 175 -54.26 17.24 -36.44
N PRO A 176 -55.55 16.88 -36.52
CA PRO A 176 -56.56 17.79 -37.05
C PRO A 176 -57.01 18.73 -35.93
N GLY A 177 -56.79 20.02 -36.16
CA GLY A 177 -57.21 21.09 -35.27
C GLY A 177 -58.69 21.48 -35.39
N ILE A 178 -59.10 22.22 -34.36
CA ILE A 178 -60.10 23.29 -34.31
C ILE A 178 -61.56 22.90 -34.60
N HIS A 179 -62.40 23.01 -33.56
CA HIS A 179 -63.53 23.95 -33.50
C HIS A 179 -63.80 24.32 -32.04
#